data_AF-A0A6A4IFR5-F1
#
_entry.id   AF-A0A6A4IFR5-F1
#
_cell.length_a   1.000
_cell.length_b   1.000
_cell.length_c   1.000
_cell.angle_alpha   90.00
_cell.angle_beta   90.00
_cell.angle_gamma   90.00
#
_symmetry.space_group_name_H-M   'P 1'
#
loop_
_entity.id
_entity.type
_entity.pdbx_description
1 polymer ?
#
loop_
_entity_poly.entity_id
_entity_poly.type
_entity_poly.pdbx_seq_one_letter_code
_entity_poly.pdbx_strand_id
1 'polypeptide(L)'
;MADVDAFYRKIKLRLIESGEWDRMKATIGPKLNESGWLDDIKHKGVDRAHEMDQLSFQTLFEEMSTAGHVGLPLVVRREVQALIREYLEKQFE
;
A
#
# COMPACT_ATOMS: atom_id res chain seq x y z
N MET A 1 -23.01 -7.11 -8.01
CA MET A 1 -21.78 -7.01 -7.19
C MET A 1 -20.82 -8.18 -7.44
N ALA A 2 -21.27 -9.44 -7.38
CA ALA A 2 -20.40 -10.62 -7.58
C ALA A 2 -19.53 -10.61 -8.85
N ASP A 3 -20.04 -10.04 -9.95
CA ASP A 3 -19.32 -9.95 -11.23
C ASP A 3 -18.13 -8.97 -11.19
N VAL A 4 -18.30 -7.81 -10.55
CA VAL A 4 -17.23 -6.82 -10.37
C VAL A 4 -16.12 -7.37 -9.48
N ASP A 5 -16.47 -8.09 -8.41
CA ASP A 5 -15.48 -8.69 -7.51
C ASP A 5 -14.72 -9.85 -8.17
N ALA A 6 -15.39 -10.64 -9.01
CA ALA A 6 -14.76 -11.68 -9.81
C ALA A 6 -13.81 -11.07 -10.86
N PHE A 7 -14.22 -9.98 -11.50
CA PHE A 7 -13.41 -9.26 -12.46
C PHE A 7 -12.17 -8.62 -11.83
N TYR A 8 -12.33 -7.94 -10.70
CA TYR A 8 -11.23 -7.39 -9.91
C TYR A 8 -10.21 -8.46 -9.54
N ARG A 9 -10.66 -9.63 -9.07
CA ARG A 9 -9.77 -10.75 -8.74
C ARG A 9 -8.96 -11.24 -9.95
N LYS A 10 -9.57 -11.34 -11.13
CA LYS A 10 -8.88 -11.74 -12.36
C LYS A 10 -7.81 -10.73 -12.77
N ILE A 11 -8.12 -9.43 -12.74
CA ILE A 11 -7.15 -8.38 -13.05
C ILE A 11 -5.99 -8.41 -12.04
N LYS A 12 -6.31 -8.47 -10.74
CA LYS A 12 -5.30 -8.54 -9.69
C LYS A 12 -4.38 -9.74 -9.86
N LEU A 13 -4.93 -10.90 -10.21
CA LEU A 13 -4.14 -12.10 -10.45
C LEU A 13 -3.16 -11.88 -11.62
N ARG A 14 -3.63 -11.34 -12.76
CA ARG A 14 -2.77 -11.02 -13.90
C ARG A 14 -1.69 -9.99 -13.55
N LEU A 15 -2.02 -8.99 -12.75
CA LEU A 15 -1.07 -7.97 -12.29
C LEU A 15 0.07 -8.60 -11.47
N ILE A 16 -0.25 -9.62 -10.66
CA ILE A 16 0.74 -10.37 -9.88
C ILE A 16 1.54 -11.31 -10.80
N GLU A 17 0.87 -12.11 -11.62
CA GLU A 17 1.51 -13.12 -12.48
C GLU A 17 2.42 -12.51 -13.56
N SER A 18 2.10 -11.30 -14.03
CA SER A 18 2.95 -10.56 -14.98
C SER A 18 4.18 -9.92 -14.34
N GLY A 19 4.29 -9.90 -13.00
CA GLY A 19 5.35 -9.21 -12.28
C GLY A 19 5.18 -7.69 -12.19
N GLU A 20 4.14 -7.11 -12.82
CA GLU A 20 3.87 -5.67 -12.76
C GLU A 20 3.55 -5.21 -11.33
N TRP A 21 2.94 -6.08 -10.51
CA TRP A 21 2.78 -5.82 -9.08
C TRP A 21 4.12 -5.56 -8.37
N ASP A 22 5.11 -6.41 -8.62
CA ASP A 22 6.44 -6.27 -8.01
C ASP A 22 7.18 -5.06 -8.56
N ARG A 23 7.04 -4.77 -9.85
CA ARG A 23 7.58 -3.56 -10.50
C ARG A 23 7.00 -2.27 -9.89
N MET A 24 5.68 -2.22 -9.69
CA MET A 24 5.02 -1.08 -9.03
C MET A 24 5.53 -0.91 -7.59
N LYS A 25 5.61 -2.01 -6.81
CA LYS A 25 6.18 -1.96 -5.45
C LYS A 25 7.64 -1.47 -5.45
N ALA A 26 8.46 -1.95 -6.37
CA ALA A 26 9.87 -1.53 -6.50
C ALA A 26 10.01 -0.04 -6.88
N THR A 27 9.04 0.50 -7.62
CA THR A 27 9.00 1.93 -7.99
C THR A 27 8.58 2.81 -6.82
N ILE A 28 7.60 2.36 -6.02
CA ILE A 28 6.98 3.16 -4.97
C ILE A 28 7.72 3.07 -3.64
N GLY A 29 8.33 1.92 -3.34
CA GLY A 29 9.07 1.67 -2.10
C GLY A 29 10.13 2.73 -1.80
N PRO A 30 11.06 3.04 -2.73
CA PRO A 30 12.07 4.08 -2.53
C PRO A 30 11.46 5.44 -2.24
N LYS A 31 10.38 5.82 -2.92
CA LYS A 31 9.71 7.12 -2.73
C LYS A 31 9.06 7.24 -1.35
N LEU A 32 8.44 6.17 -0.87
CA LEU A 32 7.92 6.12 0.50
C LEU A 32 9.05 6.27 1.52
N ASN A 33 10.18 5.61 1.28
CA ASN A 33 11.35 5.72 2.14
C ASN A 33 11.94 7.14 2.13
N GLU A 34 12.20 7.72 0.96
CA GLU A 34 12.74 9.07 0.76
C GLU A 34 11.81 10.17 1.32
N SER A 35 10.50 9.93 1.32
CA SER A 35 9.54 10.85 1.92
C SER A 35 9.54 10.87 3.45
N GLY A 36 10.29 9.97 4.10
CA GLY A 36 10.26 9.76 5.55
C GLY A 36 9.04 8.97 6.05
N TRP A 37 8.09 8.62 5.17
CA TRP A 37 6.85 7.94 5.55
C TRP A 37 7.11 6.60 6.23
N LEU A 38 8.08 5.81 5.74
CA LEU A 38 8.40 4.51 6.35
C LEU A 38 8.93 4.66 7.77
N ASP A 39 9.80 5.63 7.99
CA ASP A 39 10.39 5.91 9.30
C ASP A 39 9.34 6.45 10.27
N ASP A 40 8.45 7.35 9.81
CA ASP A 40 7.35 7.88 10.61
C ASP A 40 6.41 6.77 11.12
N ILE A 41 6.04 5.82 10.26
CA ILE A 41 5.16 4.70 10.65
C ILE A 41 5.87 3.77 11.62
N LYS A 42 7.16 3.52 11.40
CA LYS A 42 7.97 2.70 12.32
C LYS A 42 8.09 3.37 13.69
N HIS A 43 8.35 4.68 13.74
CA HIS A 43 8.47 5.43 14.98
C HIS A 43 7.15 5.41 15.76
N LYS A 44 6.04 5.72 15.09
CA LYS A 44 4.69 5.64 15.69
C LYS A 44 4.37 4.24 16.23
N GLY A 45 4.78 3.19 15.52
CA GLY A 45 4.57 1.81 15.95
C GLY A 45 5.35 1.47 17.21
N VAL A 46 6.61 1.91 17.32
CA VAL A 46 7.45 1.71 18.51
C VAL A 46 6.91 2.49 19.70
N ASP A 47 6.60 3.78 19.51
CA ASP A 47 6.07 4.64 20.56
C ASP A 47 4.75 4.06 21.10
N ARG A 48 3.86 3.67 20.18
CA ARG A 48 2.60 3.07 20.56
C ARG A 48 2.79 1.76 21.32
N ALA A 49 3.73 0.91 20.91
CA ALA A 49 4.02 -0.34 21.60
C ALA A 49 4.52 -0.11 23.03
N HIS A 50 5.28 0.96 23.28
CA HIS A 50 5.74 1.33 24.62
C HIS A 50 4.61 1.85 25.52
N GLU A 51 3.58 2.47 24.95
CA GLU A 51 2.41 2.94 25.68
C GLU A 51 1.39 1.83 25.98
N MET A 52 1.59 0.60 25.47
CA MET A 52 0.67 -0.51 25.69
C MET A 52 1.00 -1.24 26.99
N ASP A 53 0.02 -1.31 27.89
CA ASP A 53 0.11 -2.14 29.11
C ASP A 53 0.35 -3.63 28.79
N GLN A 54 -0.29 -4.12 27.71
CA GLN A 54 -0.04 -5.45 27.15
C GLN A 54 0.14 -5.32 25.64
N LEU A 55 1.28 -5.80 25.14
CA LEU A 55 1.59 -5.77 23.71
C LEU A 55 0.59 -6.62 22.90
N SER A 56 0.02 -6.02 21.85
CA SER A 56 -0.89 -6.68 20.91
C SER A 56 -0.52 -6.31 19.48
N PHE A 57 -0.09 -7.32 18.71
CA PHE A 57 0.23 -7.13 17.29
C PHE A 57 -0.99 -6.67 16.49
N GLN A 58 -2.17 -7.24 16.77
CA GLN A 58 -3.38 -6.90 16.04
C GLN A 58 -3.72 -5.41 16.20
N THR A 59 -3.68 -4.92 17.43
CA THR A 59 -3.95 -3.50 17.73
C THR A 59 -2.93 -2.60 17.05
N LEU A 60 -1.63 -2.93 17.16
CA LEU A 60 -0.57 -2.18 16.47
C LEU A 60 -0.76 -2.19 14.95
N PHE A 61 -1.10 -3.33 14.36
CA PHE A 61 -1.31 -3.45 12.93
C PHE A 61 -2.50 -2.61 12.45
N GLU A 62 -3.63 -2.64 13.16
CA GLU A 62 -4.82 -1.87 12.81
C GLU A 62 -4.58 -0.36 12.92
N GLU A 63 -3.92 0.07 14.00
CA GLU A 63 -3.58 1.48 14.22
C GLU A 63 -2.54 1.97 13.20
N MET A 64 -1.47 1.20 12.95
CA MET A 64 -0.45 1.55 11.96
C MET A 64 -0.99 1.47 10.52
N SER A 65 -1.93 0.57 10.24
CA SER A 65 -2.62 0.53 8.95
C SER A 65 -3.41 1.81 8.72
N THR A 66 -4.16 2.26 9.72
CA THR A 66 -4.90 3.54 9.65
C THR A 66 -3.93 4.72 9.48
N ALA A 67 -2.90 4.81 10.33
CA ALA A 67 -1.89 5.87 10.28
C ALA A 67 -1.15 5.88 8.93
N GLY A 68 -0.84 4.71 8.37
CA GLY A 68 -0.23 4.54 7.06
C GLY A 68 -1.09 5.11 5.93
N HIS A 69 -2.38 4.81 5.92
CA HIS A 69 -3.31 5.32 4.91
C HIS A 69 -3.48 6.84 4.98
N VAL A 70 -3.54 7.41 6.19
CA VAL A 70 -3.70 8.85 6.41
C VAL A 70 -2.41 9.61 6.11
N GLY A 71 -1.26 9.07 6.52
CA GLY A 71 0.05 9.70 6.35
C GLY A 71 0.65 9.56 4.95
N LEU A 72 0.04 8.77 4.06
CA LEU A 72 0.57 8.52 2.72
C LEU A 72 0.72 9.84 1.93
N PRO A 73 1.94 10.20 1.49
CA PRO A 73 2.15 11.44 0.75
C PRO A 73 1.30 11.51 -0.52
N LEU A 74 0.67 12.66 -0.76
CA LEU A 74 -0.25 12.83 -1.88
C LEU A 74 0.44 12.59 -3.24
N VAL A 75 1.70 12.99 -3.37
CA VAL A 75 2.49 12.77 -4.58
C VAL A 75 2.65 11.28 -4.87
N VAL A 76 3.00 10.48 -3.85
CA VAL A 76 3.16 9.02 -3.98
C VAL A 76 1.82 8.36 -4.27
N ARG A 77 0.75 8.78 -3.59
CA ARG A 77 -0.61 8.27 -3.87
C ARG A 77 -1.02 8.48 -5.32
N ARG A 78 -0.80 9.68 -5.87
CA ARG A 78 -1.11 10.01 -7.27
C ARG A 78 -0.29 9.17 -8.24
N GLU A 79 0.97 8.93 -7.93
CA GLU A 79 1.86 8.12 -8.77
C GLU A 79 1.44 6.64 -8.78
N VAL A 80 1.08 6.05 -7.63
CA VAL A 80 0.51 4.69 -7.56
C VAL A 80 -0.76 4.61 -8.42
N GLN A 81 -1.65 5.60 -8.30
CA GLN A 81 -2.89 5.62 -9.09
C GLN A 81 -2.62 5.73 -10.59
N ALA A 82 -1.60 6.50 -11.00
CA ALA A 82 -1.19 6.61 -12.40
C ALA A 82 -0.64 5.29 -12.93
N LEU A 83 0.24 4.60 -12.18
CA LEU A 83 0.78 3.30 -12.57
C LEU A 83 -0.31 2.24 -12.72
N ILE A 84 -1.26 2.19 -11.78
CA ILE A 84 -2.40 1.27 -11.86
C ILE A 84 -3.25 1.59 -13.09
N ARG A 85 -3.53 2.87 -13.35
CA ARG A 85 -4.31 3.29 -14.52
C ARG A 85 -3.64 2.91 -15.84
N GLU A 86 -2.34 3.20 -15.98
CA GLU A 86 -1.56 2.86 -17.17
C GLU A 86 -1.57 1.34 -17.41
N TYR A 87 -1.43 0.53 -16.35
CA TYR A 87 -1.53 -0.92 -16.46
C TYR A 87 -2.91 -1.34 -16.95
N LEU A 88 -3.98 -0.80 -16.35
CA LEU A 88 -5.35 -1.14 -16.75
C LEU A 88 -5.62 -0.77 -18.20
N GLU A 89 -5.22 0.42 -18.65
CA GLU A 89 -5.38 0.86 -20.04
C GLU A 89 -4.74 -0.13 -21.02
N LYS A 90 -3.52 -0.61 -20.74
CA LYS A 90 -2.85 -1.64 -21.55
C LYS A 90 -3.51 -3.02 -21.53
N GLN A 91 -4.35 -3.33 -20.56
CA GLN A 91 -5.08 -4.61 -20.50
C GLN A 91 -6.35 -4.60 -21.37
N PHE A 92 -6.80 -3.43 -21.83
CA PHE A 92 -8.07 -3.26 -22.54
C PHE A 92 -7.94 -2.53 -23.89
N GLU A 93 -6.72 -2.23 -24.33
CA GLU A 93 -6.38 -2.01 -25.76
C GLU A 93 -6.24 -3.35 -26.50
#